data_AF-A0A8J3RRB8-F1
#
_entry.id   AF-A0A8J3RRB8-F1
#
_cell.length_a   1.000
_cell.length_b   1.000
_cell.length_c   1.000
_cell.angle_alpha   90.00
_cell.angle_beta   90.00
_cell.angle_gamma   90.00
#
_symmetry.space_group_name_H-M   'P 1'
#
loop_
_entity.id
_entity.type
_entity.pdbx_description
1 polymer ?
#
loop_
_entity_poly.entity_id
_entity_poly.type
_entity_poly.pdbx_seq_one_letter_code
_entity_poly.pdbx_strand_id
1 'polypeptide(L)'
;MRRRRTVVALLGGLALVVAAVPAALAHEHPSGITDLVTPAVVRVEAKAKVDITLLDHIGELVHVERSYEVPIGTGTGTVVNPEGAIVTLTGVVRTDEDMAVHAANRIFAEHHKVKIADDFERHTLSDETLNRHLQQCYPPKRPTATCIIDVTTEIQIFPNISPADDEGFRAEVVHTGSRPDAPAVLMPVGRADGGAGLPTAPLAAKVPDKEGAPVAVAGFTGRPSATVKEKVEIAHLRAGGAGEGGRQFKDPEGKVDEPPKVGNLIDQGLLGGPVIEDKKGEVVGLLIGGGADGRMIGVREITKALAEAKVTPRRGPIDAAFEQALIRFHTKYYGDAVPGFQRVLDLYPGHPVAAAHLKTSQAKRGTAEDLGTKRAAAPTDDRGTGLPLWPFLAGGGVLVAAVVVGVLLFWRRGAGPGDDGTGENRFPGAAGAETDPGAVGAGTAGGLMGAGPGTGPGTGPGTGPGGYGTGEGRMGDTGPRGVGVPAFEAPQTGPRHPGPDDGNDVTVVVGRSFPPLPVTSSPAGTAQPSAPGQSPPPGQPTASGRPSAPGQPVLVARDPGARPKDTERADDSITAGGSTVQKYCTACGMRLGPAHRFCGYCGHPAEA
;
A
#
# COMPACT_ATOMS: atom_id res chain seq x y z
N MET A 1 -29.87 1.28 -92.80
CA MET A 1 -29.81 0.75 -91.40
C MET A 1 -28.79 -0.39 -91.37
N ARG A 2 -27.71 -0.31 -90.58
CA ARG A 2 -26.63 -1.30 -90.55
C ARG A 2 -26.36 -1.80 -89.12
N ARG A 3 -25.97 -3.08 -89.04
CA ARG A 3 -25.60 -3.81 -87.80
C ARG A 3 -24.50 -3.11 -87.00
N ARG A 4 -24.52 -3.28 -85.67
CA ARG A 4 -23.36 -3.77 -84.90
C ARG A 4 -23.82 -4.52 -83.65
N ARG A 5 -23.15 -5.64 -83.37
CA ARG A 5 -23.23 -6.38 -82.11
C ARG A 5 -22.17 -5.79 -81.18
N THR A 6 -22.45 -5.71 -79.88
CA THR A 6 -21.40 -5.70 -78.86
C THR A 6 -21.87 -6.57 -77.69
N VAL A 7 -21.10 -7.62 -77.41
CA VAL A 7 -21.23 -8.41 -76.18
C VAL A 7 -20.30 -7.77 -75.15
N VAL A 8 -20.78 -7.52 -73.94
CA VAL A 8 -19.93 -7.31 -72.77
C VAL A 8 -20.43 -8.22 -71.67
N ALA A 9 -19.61 -9.21 -71.31
CA ALA A 9 -19.81 -9.99 -70.10
C ALA A 9 -19.10 -9.28 -68.94
N LEU A 10 -19.76 -9.22 -67.79
CA LEU A 10 -19.14 -8.82 -66.52
C LEU A 10 -19.51 -9.85 -65.46
N LEU A 11 -18.64 -10.85 -65.34
CA LEU A 11 -18.44 -11.63 -64.11
C LEU A 11 -17.67 -10.75 -63.12
N GLY A 12 -18.00 -10.79 -61.83
CA GLY A 12 -17.26 -9.99 -60.83
C GLY A 12 -17.78 -10.06 -59.41
N GLY A 13 -17.50 -11.18 -58.73
CA GLY A 13 -17.43 -11.33 -57.26
C GLY A 13 -18.27 -10.42 -56.36
N LEU A 14 -19.38 -10.96 -55.84
CA LEU A 14 -19.95 -10.46 -54.59
C LEU A 14 -19.00 -10.84 -53.44
N ALA A 15 -18.10 -9.93 -53.08
CA ALA A 15 -17.18 -10.14 -51.97
C ALA A 15 -17.97 -10.22 -50.65
N LEU A 16 -17.93 -11.39 -50.02
CA LEU A 16 -18.41 -11.60 -48.67
C LEU A 16 -17.49 -10.82 -47.71
N VAL A 17 -17.85 -9.57 -47.44
CA VAL A 17 -17.22 -8.78 -46.37
C VAL A 17 -17.66 -9.41 -45.05
N VAL A 18 -16.90 -10.42 -44.62
CA VAL A 18 -16.85 -10.80 -43.22
C VAL A 18 -16.38 -9.55 -42.49
N ALA A 19 -17.31 -8.85 -41.87
CA ALA A 19 -16.99 -7.81 -40.91
C ALA A 19 -16.22 -8.50 -39.79
N ALA A 20 -14.89 -8.41 -39.83
CA ALA A 20 -14.04 -8.71 -38.71
C ALA A 20 -14.41 -7.70 -37.62
N VAL A 21 -15.39 -8.05 -36.80
CA VAL A 21 -15.66 -7.36 -35.55
C VAL A 21 -14.32 -7.39 -34.81
N PRO A 22 -13.68 -6.23 -34.54
CA PRO A 22 -12.43 -6.24 -33.81
C PRO A 22 -12.68 -6.96 -32.49
N ALA A 23 -11.79 -7.90 -32.15
CA ALA A 23 -11.81 -8.54 -30.84
C ALA A 23 -11.95 -7.43 -29.79
N ALA A 24 -12.94 -7.58 -28.90
CA ALA A 24 -13.41 -6.49 -28.04
C ALA A 24 -12.22 -5.76 -27.40
N LEU A 25 -12.24 -4.43 -27.46
CA LEU A 25 -11.22 -3.56 -26.90
C LEU A 25 -11.07 -3.84 -25.40
N ALA A 26 -10.16 -4.75 -25.05
CA ALA A 26 -9.49 -4.73 -23.77
C ALA A 26 -8.89 -3.33 -23.66
N HIS A 27 -9.50 -2.51 -22.81
CA HIS A 27 -9.09 -1.13 -22.66
C HIS A 27 -7.66 -1.13 -22.12
N GLU A 28 -6.79 -0.36 -22.75
CA GLU A 28 -5.37 -0.37 -22.44
C GLU A 28 -5.17 0.24 -21.04
N HIS A 29 -4.98 -0.61 -20.02
CA HIS A 29 -4.57 -0.16 -18.70
C HIS A 29 -3.26 0.62 -18.86
N PRO A 30 -3.11 1.81 -18.26
CA PRO A 30 -1.92 2.60 -18.47
C PRO A 30 -0.74 1.88 -17.80
N SER A 31 0.11 1.26 -18.63
CA SER A 31 1.21 0.44 -18.16
C SER A 31 2.20 1.28 -17.35
N GLY A 32 2.45 0.88 -16.10
CA GLY A 32 3.36 1.55 -15.18
C GLY A 32 2.71 2.25 -13.97
N ILE A 33 1.40 2.11 -13.74
CA ILE A 33 0.80 2.54 -12.45
C ILE A 33 1.35 1.73 -11.26
N THR A 34 1.60 0.42 -11.44
CA THR A 34 2.14 -0.44 -10.38
C THR A 34 3.59 -0.13 -10.02
N ASP A 35 4.31 0.61 -10.88
CA ASP A 35 5.72 0.96 -10.69
C ASP A 35 5.99 1.58 -9.31
N LEU A 36 5.04 2.35 -8.75
CA LEU A 36 5.15 2.98 -7.43
C LEU A 36 5.10 2.01 -6.24
N VAL A 37 4.51 0.82 -6.41
CA VAL A 37 4.32 -0.18 -5.33
C VAL A 37 5.30 -1.33 -5.49
N THR A 38 5.54 -1.80 -6.72
CA THR A 38 6.42 -2.92 -7.07
C THR A 38 7.76 -2.95 -6.29
N PRO A 39 8.53 -1.85 -6.14
CA PRO A 39 9.79 -1.84 -5.40
C PRO A 39 9.65 -2.07 -3.88
N ALA A 40 8.47 -1.77 -3.32
CA ALA A 40 8.14 -1.92 -1.91
C ALA A 40 7.49 -3.28 -1.58
N VAL A 41 7.25 -4.12 -2.61
CA VAL A 41 6.78 -5.50 -2.44
C VAL A 41 7.93 -6.36 -1.90
N VAL A 42 7.66 -7.18 -0.89
CA VAL A 42 8.65 -8.09 -0.29
C VAL A 42 8.09 -9.50 -0.17
N ARG A 43 8.96 -10.51 -0.24
CA ARG A 43 8.63 -11.89 0.13
C ARG A 43 8.82 -12.04 1.65
N VAL A 44 7.85 -12.66 2.32
CA VAL A 44 7.89 -12.93 3.76
C VAL A 44 7.90 -14.45 3.98
N GLU A 45 8.84 -14.93 4.78
CA GLU A 45 8.92 -16.33 5.21
C GLU A 45 9.09 -16.39 6.73
N ALA A 46 8.19 -17.08 7.42
CA ALA A 46 8.21 -17.27 8.86
C ALA A 46 8.44 -18.74 9.22
N LYS A 47 9.28 -18.98 10.22
CA LYS A 47 9.59 -20.30 10.78
C LYS A 47 9.49 -20.26 12.31
N ALA A 48 9.08 -21.37 12.90
CA ALA A 48 9.30 -21.65 14.31
C ALA A 48 10.61 -22.42 14.43
N LYS A 49 11.57 -21.85 15.17
CA LYS A 49 12.69 -22.60 15.73
C LYS A 49 12.23 -23.19 17.06
N VAL A 50 12.20 -24.52 17.14
CA VAL A 50 11.78 -25.25 18.32
C VAL A 50 12.98 -25.99 18.90
N ASP A 51 13.50 -25.49 20.02
CA ASP A 51 14.58 -26.12 20.77
C ASP A 51 13.95 -26.99 21.88
N ILE A 52 14.19 -28.30 21.84
CA ILE A 52 13.59 -29.29 22.73
C ILE A 52 14.65 -30.15 23.42
N THR A 53 14.49 -30.33 24.72
CA THR A 53 15.31 -31.20 25.57
C THR A 53 14.41 -32.25 26.20
N LEU A 54 14.59 -33.51 25.80
CA LEU A 54 13.96 -34.67 26.43
C LEU A 54 14.84 -35.18 27.58
N LEU A 55 14.25 -35.29 28.76
CA LEU A 55 14.82 -35.83 29.98
C LEU A 55 14.30 -37.27 30.16
N ASP A 56 14.98 -38.23 29.55
CA ASP A 56 14.64 -39.64 29.68
C ASP A 56 15.21 -40.20 30.99
N HIS A 57 14.39 -40.98 31.69
CA HIS A 57 14.72 -41.63 32.95
C HIS A 57 14.14 -43.06 33.03
N ILE A 58 13.74 -43.65 31.90
CA ILE A 58 13.19 -45.01 31.83
C ILE A 58 14.26 -46.09 32.09
N GLY A 59 15.57 -45.74 31.98
CA GLY A 59 16.67 -46.64 32.33
C GLY A 59 17.90 -45.91 32.86
N GLU A 60 18.54 -45.10 32.02
CA GLU A 60 19.60 -44.17 32.41
C GLU A 60 19.10 -42.72 32.26
N LEU A 61 19.66 -41.80 33.04
CA LEU A 61 19.38 -40.37 32.93
C LEU A 61 20.07 -39.81 31.67
N VAL A 62 19.31 -39.74 30.57
CA VAL A 62 19.79 -39.26 29.28
C VAL A 62 19.10 -37.95 28.93
N HIS A 63 19.90 -36.93 28.63
CA HIS A 63 19.43 -35.66 28.09
C HIS A 63 19.59 -35.67 26.57
N VAL A 64 18.48 -35.55 25.85
CA VAL A 64 18.49 -35.50 24.37
C VAL A 64 18.02 -34.12 23.92
N GLU A 65 18.95 -33.32 23.41
CA GLU A 65 18.68 -31.99 22.85
C GLU A 65 18.50 -32.07 21.32
N ARG A 66 17.47 -31.42 20.80
CA ARG A 66 17.20 -31.25 19.36
C ARG A 66 16.72 -29.83 19.08
N SER A 67 16.97 -29.38 17.85
CA SER A 67 16.46 -28.13 17.31
C SER A 67 15.76 -28.44 15.99
N TYR A 68 14.54 -27.96 15.83
CA TYR A 68 13.73 -28.16 14.63
C TYR A 68 13.32 -26.81 14.03
N GLU A 69 13.50 -26.64 12.73
CA GLU A 69 12.91 -25.54 11.97
C GLU A 69 11.59 -26.01 11.35
N VAL A 70 10.47 -25.43 11.79
CA VAL A 70 9.14 -25.73 11.27
C VAL A 70 8.62 -24.51 10.52
N PRO A 71 8.27 -24.59 9.22
CA PRO A 71 7.65 -23.48 8.51
C PRO A 71 6.32 -23.08 9.16
N ILE A 72 6.16 -21.81 9.53
CA ILE A 72 4.88 -21.26 10.05
C ILE A 72 4.00 -20.83 8.88
N GLY A 73 4.59 -20.11 7.94
CA GLY A 73 3.86 -19.46 6.87
C GLY A 73 4.78 -18.78 5.89
N THR A 74 4.28 -18.59 4.67
CA THR A 74 4.97 -17.77 3.67
C THR A 74 3.96 -16.95 2.90
N GLY A 75 4.36 -15.77 2.46
CA GLY A 75 3.47 -14.86 1.77
C GLY A 75 4.22 -13.68 1.15
N THR A 76 3.47 -12.64 0.84
CA THR A 76 3.97 -11.35 0.37
C THR A 76 3.67 -10.30 1.45
N GLY A 77 4.53 -9.29 1.55
CA GLY A 77 4.32 -8.10 2.36
C GLY A 77 4.57 -6.83 1.54
N THR A 78 4.25 -5.69 2.14
CA THR A 78 4.45 -4.36 1.54
C THR A 78 5.12 -3.43 2.53
N VAL A 79 6.23 -2.79 2.14
CA VAL A 79 6.88 -1.72 2.91
C VAL A 79 6.05 -0.44 2.83
N VAL A 80 5.73 0.17 3.97
CA VAL A 80 4.87 1.36 4.07
C VAL A 80 5.55 2.60 4.64
N ASN A 81 6.80 2.49 5.11
CA ASN A 81 7.63 3.63 5.50
C ASN A 81 9.13 3.38 5.28
N PRO A 82 9.99 4.44 5.24
CA PRO A 82 11.42 4.30 4.96
C PRO A 82 12.18 3.58 6.07
N GLU A 83 11.63 3.51 7.27
CA GLU A 83 12.12 2.68 8.38
C GLU A 83 11.98 1.17 8.11
N GLY A 84 11.27 0.78 7.05
CA GLY A 84 11.10 -0.61 6.64
C GLY A 84 9.93 -1.34 7.31
N ALA A 85 8.97 -0.61 7.88
CA ALA A 85 7.76 -1.21 8.40
C ALA A 85 7.00 -1.94 7.28
N ILE A 86 6.73 -3.23 7.47
CA ILE A 86 6.09 -4.09 6.49
C ILE A 86 4.71 -4.49 6.99
N VAL A 87 3.71 -4.42 6.11
CA VAL A 87 2.39 -4.99 6.37
C VAL A 87 2.23 -6.28 5.56
N THR A 88 1.77 -7.33 6.22
CA THR A 88 1.35 -8.62 5.63
C THR A 88 0.13 -9.14 6.41
N LEU A 89 -0.19 -10.43 6.34
CA LEU A 89 -1.24 -11.05 7.16
C LEU A 89 -0.69 -11.72 8.41
N THR A 90 -1.53 -11.83 9.43
CA THR A 90 -1.23 -12.57 10.67
C THR A 90 -0.92 -14.05 10.37
N GLY A 91 -1.69 -14.69 9.48
CA GLY A 91 -1.47 -16.09 9.08
C GLY A 91 -0.16 -16.35 8.30
N VAL A 92 0.55 -15.32 7.86
CA VAL A 92 1.88 -15.47 7.23
C VAL A 92 2.99 -15.57 8.30
N VAL A 93 2.78 -15.00 9.49
CA VAL A 93 3.80 -14.84 10.54
C VAL A 93 3.46 -15.51 11.87
N ARG A 94 2.24 -16.01 12.00
CA ARG A 94 1.74 -16.75 13.17
C ARG A 94 0.82 -17.86 12.68
N THR A 95 0.96 -19.03 13.30
CA THR A 95 0.04 -20.16 13.21
C THR A 95 -0.61 -20.39 14.58
N ASP A 96 -1.77 -21.05 14.59
CA ASP A 96 -2.43 -21.52 15.82
C ASP A 96 -2.11 -23.01 16.11
N GLU A 97 -1.25 -23.64 15.29
CA GLU A 97 -0.72 -24.99 15.51
C GLU A 97 0.27 -25.04 16.68
N ASP A 98 0.20 -26.12 17.48
CA ASP A 98 1.05 -26.31 18.65
C ASP A 98 2.43 -26.89 18.26
N MET A 99 3.37 -25.99 17.98
CA MET A 99 4.77 -26.31 17.67
C MET A 99 5.45 -27.20 18.72
N ALA A 100 5.01 -27.13 20.00
CA ALA A 100 5.56 -27.96 21.06
C ALA A 100 5.02 -29.40 20.99
N VAL A 101 3.79 -29.62 20.52
CA VAL A 101 3.25 -30.96 20.24
C VAL A 101 4.01 -31.62 19.09
N HIS A 102 4.23 -30.91 17.98
CA HIS A 102 5.03 -31.43 16.85
C HIS A 102 6.47 -31.78 17.26
N ALA A 103 7.16 -30.90 17.99
CA ALA A 103 8.51 -31.21 18.47
C ALA A 103 8.53 -32.42 19.43
N ALA A 104 7.52 -32.58 20.30
CA ALA A 104 7.38 -33.72 21.18
C ALA A 104 7.12 -35.04 20.41
N ASN A 105 6.20 -35.01 19.43
CA ASN A 105 5.93 -36.13 18.52
C ASN A 105 7.23 -36.61 17.86
N ARG A 106 7.96 -35.66 17.27
CA ARG A 106 9.17 -35.92 16.50
C ARG A 106 10.33 -36.44 17.35
N ILE A 107 10.63 -35.81 18.49
CA ILE A 107 11.73 -36.28 19.34
C ILE A 107 11.45 -37.67 19.92
N PHE A 108 10.19 -38.00 20.26
CA PHE A 108 9.84 -39.34 20.73
C PHE A 108 9.97 -40.40 19.63
N ALA A 109 9.50 -40.11 18.41
CA ALA A 109 9.68 -40.99 17.26
C ALA A 109 11.16 -41.21 16.94
N GLU A 110 11.97 -40.13 16.93
CA GLU A 110 13.40 -40.18 16.66
C GLU A 110 14.20 -40.90 17.75
N HIS A 111 13.93 -40.68 19.04
CA HIS A 111 14.67 -41.26 20.17
C HIS A 111 14.24 -42.71 20.46
N HIS A 112 12.96 -42.93 20.73
CA HIS A 112 12.43 -44.25 21.12
C HIS A 112 12.08 -45.18 19.95
N LYS A 113 12.25 -44.72 18.69
CA LYS A 113 11.95 -45.49 17.45
C LYS A 113 10.49 -45.96 17.35
N VAL A 114 9.58 -45.25 18.00
CA VAL A 114 8.14 -45.49 17.95
C VAL A 114 7.51 -44.83 16.72
N LYS A 115 6.36 -45.36 16.26
CA LYS A 115 5.61 -44.76 15.15
C LYS A 115 4.66 -43.70 15.70
N ILE A 116 5.03 -42.44 15.53
CA ILE A 116 4.19 -41.25 15.74
C ILE A 116 4.20 -40.49 14.41
N ALA A 117 3.10 -39.82 14.06
CA ALA A 117 3.06 -38.98 12.87
C ALA A 117 3.80 -37.64 13.12
N ASP A 118 4.45 -37.12 12.07
CA ASP A 118 5.15 -35.82 12.09
C ASP A 118 4.11 -34.71 11.82
N ASP A 119 3.24 -34.50 12.81
CA ASP A 119 2.11 -33.57 12.77
C ASP A 119 1.95 -32.79 14.09
N PHE A 120 0.94 -31.92 14.17
CA PHE A 120 0.63 -31.08 15.33
C PHE A 120 -0.45 -31.67 16.26
N GLU A 121 -0.84 -32.93 16.05
CA GLU A 121 -1.84 -33.62 16.86
C GLU A 121 -1.23 -34.41 18.02
N ARG A 122 -2.03 -34.69 19.05
CA ARG A 122 -1.58 -35.47 20.20
C ARG A 122 -1.79 -36.95 19.96
N HIS A 123 -0.70 -37.69 19.91
CA HIS A 123 -0.72 -39.15 19.76
C HIS A 123 -0.67 -39.87 21.09
N THR A 124 -1.04 -41.15 21.08
CA THR A 124 -0.87 -42.08 22.19
C THR A 124 -0.06 -43.29 21.75
N LEU A 125 0.67 -43.90 22.68
CA LEU A 125 1.48 -45.10 22.44
C LEU A 125 0.86 -46.31 23.15
N SER A 126 1.08 -47.50 22.60
CA SER A 126 0.62 -48.76 23.21
C SER A 126 1.43 -49.17 24.44
N ASP A 127 2.65 -48.66 24.59
CA ASP A 127 3.45 -48.79 25.81
C ASP A 127 2.99 -47.72 26.82
N GLU A 128 2.48 -48.14 27.97
CA GLU A 128 1.93 -47.23 28.98
C GLU A 128 2.97 -46.29 29.62
N THR A 129 4.25 -46.65 29.61
CA THR A 129 5.32 -45.85 30.21
C THR A 129 5.77 -44.77 29.22
N LEU A 130 6.06 -45.16 27.99
CA LEU A 130 6.38 -44.22 26.91
C LEU A 130 5.21 -43.28 26.62
N ASN A 131 3.98 -43.80 26.61
CA ASN A 131 2.77 -42.97 26.44
C ASN A 131 2.69 -41.90 27.53
N ARG A 132 2.91 -42.27 28.80
CA ARG A 132 2.89 -41.34 29.94
C ARG A 132 3.94 -40.24 29.79
N HIS A 133 5.14 -40.57 29.34
CA HIS A 133 6.22 -39.60 29.12
C HIS A 133 5.94 -38.69 27.92
N LEU A 134 5.33 -39.22 26.85
CA LEU A 134 4.87 -38.42 25.71
C LEU A 134 3.76 -37.43 26.14
N GLN A 135 2.75 -37.90 26.88
CA GLN A 135 1.69 -37.03 27.42
C GLN A 135 2.23 -35.96 28.38
N GLN A 136 3.36 -36.18 29.06
CA GLN A 136 4.02 -35.20 29.93
C GLN A 136 4.79 -34.12 29.16
N CYS A 137 5.12 -34.36 27.88
CA CYS A 137 5.74 -33.38 27.00
C CYS A 137 4.74 -32.43 26.34
N TYR A 138 3.49 -32.86 26.13
CA TYR A 138 2.44 -32.00 25.59
C TYR A 138 1.97 -30.93 26.60
N PRO A 139 1.53 -29.74 26.14
CA PRO A 139 0.96 -28.70 27.02
C PRO A 139 -0.35 -29.12 27.73
N PRO A 140 -0.76 -28.46 28.82
CA PRO A 140 0.00 -27.49 29.59
C PRO A 140 1.14 -28.18 30.35
N LYS A 141 2.34 -27.62 30.25
CA LYS A 141 3.52 -28.22 30.89
C LYS A 141 3.36 -28.23 32.41
N ARG A 142 3.76 -29.35 33.02
CA ARG A 142 3.86 -29.51 34.47
C ARG A 142 5.31 -29.28 34.91
N PRO A 143 5.58 -28.92 36.17
CA PRO A 143 6.96 -28.83 36.68
C PRO A 143 7.69 -30.19 36.67
N THR A 144 6.96 -31.29 36.50
CA THR A 144 7.47 -32.66 36.30
C THR A 144 7.46 -33.08 34.83
N ALA A 145 7.46 -32.14 33.88
CA ALA A 145 7.47 -32.46 32.45
C ALA A 145 8.82 -33.07 32.05
N THR A 146 8.76 -34.15 31.30
CA THR A 146 9.89 -34.83 30.66
C THR A 146 10.51 -34.02 29.52
N CYS A 147 9.81 -33.02 28.97
CA CYS A 147 10.35 -32.13 27.93
C CYS A 147 10.41 -30.66 28.37
N ILE A 148 11.61 -30.09 28.25
CA ILE A 148 11.79 -28.64 28.13
C ILE A 148 11.70 -28.32 26.63
N ILE A 149 10.97 -27.26 26.29
CA ILE A 149 10.70 -26.88 24.89
C ILE A 149 10.61 -25.36 24.86
N ASP A 150 11.46 -24.73 24.07
CA ASP A 150 11.41 -23.31 23.75
C ASP A 150 11.02 -23.13 22.28
N VAL A 151 10.21 -22.12 21.98
CA VAL A 151 9.64 -21.87 20.65
C VAL A 151 9.87 -20.41 20.31
N THR A 152 10.78 -20.16 19.37
CA THR A 152 11.08 -18.82 18.86
C THR A 152 10.59 -18.69 17.42
N THR A 153 9.85 -17.62 17.13
CA THR A 153 9.47 -17.28 15.75
C THR A 153 10.56 -16.47 15.08
N GLU A 154 11.09 -16.96 13.96
CA GLU A 154 12.03 -16.27 13.09
C GLU A 154 11.33 -15.84 11.81
N ILE A 155 11.44 -14.57 11.43
CA ILE A 155 10.84 -14.01 10.21
C ILE A 155 11.94 -13.43 9.34
N GLN A 156 12.02 -13.92 8.10
CA GLN A 156 12.94 -13.44 7.08
C GLN A 156 12.17 -12.69 5.99
N ILE A 157 12.70 -11.54 5.59
CA ILE A 157 12.16 -10.67 4.55
C ILE A 157 13.16 -10.63 3.39
N PHE A 158 12.70 -10.92 2.18
CA PHE A 158 13.50 -10.79 0.97
C PHE A 158 12.95 -9.64 0.12
N PRO A 159 13.66 -8.50 0.00
CA PRO A 159 13.17 -7.32 -0.70
C PRO A 159 13.26 -7.46 -2.24
N ASN A 160 12.44 -6.69 -2.97
CA ASN A 160 12.49 -6.64 -4.44
C ASN A 160 13.70 -5.83 -4.94
N ILE A 161 14.88 -6.45 -4.96
CA ILE A 161 16.13 -5.82 -5.40
C ILE A 161 16.82 -6.57 -6.55
N SER A 162 17.71 -5.86 -7.26
CA SER A 162 18.52 -6.41 -8.35
C SER A 162 19.99 -5.97 -8.23
N PRO A 163 20.97 -6.89 -8.07
CA PRO A 163 20.81 -8.34 -7.89
C PRO A 163 19.98 -8.66 -6.65
N ALA A 164 19.32 -9.82 -6.65
CA ALA A 164 18.50 -10.25 -5.52
C ALA A 164 19.38 -10.57 -4.30
N ASP A 165 18.85 -10.27 -3.12
CA ASP A 165 19.41 -10.69 -1.84
C ASP A 165 18.89 -12.09 -1.48
N ASP A 166 19.79 -13.06 -1.38
CA ASP A 166 19.48 -14.46 -1.05
C ASP A 166 19.50 -14.74 0.45
N GLU A 167 20.11 -13.86 1.26
CA GLU A 167 20.02 -13.88 2.72
C GLU A 167 18.75 -13.15 3.18
N GLY A 168 18.50 -11.95 2.68
CA GLY A 168 17.44 -11.05 3.15
C GLY A 168 17.74 -10.45 4.53
N PHE A 169 16.75 -9.81 5.14
CA PHE A 169 16.87 -9.29 6.52
C PHE A 169 15.81 -9.86 7.46
N ARG A 170 16.14 -9.94 8.75
CA ARG A 170 15.20 -10.38 9.80
C ARG A 170 14.20 -9.30 10.16
N ALA A 171 12.99 -9.71 10.56
CA ALA A 171 11.98 -8.83 11.12
C ALA A 171 11.36 -9.40 12.40
N GLU A 172 10.82 -8.51 13.22
CA GLU A 172 10.05 -8.80 14.43
C GLU A 172 8.60 -8.38 14.25
N VAL A 173 7.68 -9.13 14.87
CA VAL A 173 6.26 -8.79 14.91
C VAL A 173 6.03 -7.67 15.93
N VAL A 174 5.57 -6.51 15.48
CA VAL A 174 5.15 -5.42 16.38
C VAL A 174 3.63 -5.37 16.58
N HIS A 175 2.86 -5.98 15.68
CA HIS A 175 1.41 -6.13 15.82
C HIS A 175 0.88 -7.32 14.99
N THR A 176 -0.12 -8.01 15.52
CA THR A 176 -0.95 -9.00 14.80
C THR A 176 -2.41 -8.79 15.15
N GLY A 177 -3.29 -8.95 14.16
CA GLY A 177 -4.72 -9.10 14.41
C GLY A 177 -5.09 -10.44 15.08
N SER A 178 -6.38 -10.62 15.35
CA SER A 178 -6.93 -11.79 16.04
C SER A 178 -7.31 -12.97 15.13
N ARG A 179 -7.14 -12.83 13.81
CA ARG A 179 -7.50 -13.84 12.79
C ARG A 179 -6.37 -13.96 11.76
N PRO A 180 -6.18 -15.12 11.10
CA PRO A 180 -5.17 -15.29 10.06
C PRO A 180 -5.25 -14.23 8.94
N ASP A 181 -6.47 -13.91 8.48
CA ASP A 181 -6.75 -12.89 7.46
C ASP A 181 -6.58 -11.43 7.93
N ALA A 182 -6.33 -11.18 9.22
CA ALA A 182 -6.15 -9.82 9.73
C ALA A 182 -4.70 -9.33 9.51
N PRO A 183 -4.46 -8.03 9.28
CA PRO A 183 -3.11 -7.52 9.07
C PRO A 183 -2.15 -7.83 10.23
N ALA A 184 -0.89 -8.05 9.89
CA ALA A 184 0.23 -8.00 10.81
C ALA A 184 1.20 -6.91 10.36
N VAL A 185 1.87 -6.28 11.33
CA VAL A 185 2.88 -5.25 11.11
C VAL A 185 4.21 -5.77 11.64
N LEU A 186 5.23 -5.72 10.78
CA LEU A 186 6.58 -6.20 11.05
C LEU A 186 7.56 -5.02 11.01
N MET A 187 8.58 -5.07 11.85
CA MET A 187 9.69 -4.11 11.84
C MET A 187 11.02 -4.83 11.62
N PRO A 188 11.95 -4.29 10.81
CA PRO A 188 13.27 -4.90 10.58
C PRO A 188 14.11 -4.93 11.85
N VAL A 189 14.83 -6.04 12.06
CA VAL A 189 15.76 -6.23 13.18
C VAL A 189 17.20 -6.02 12.69
N GLY A 190 17.73 -4.84 12.96
CA GLY A 190 19.06 -4.43 12.50
C GLY A 190 18.98 -3.36 11.41
N ARG A 191 19.76 -3.50 10.33
CA ARG A 191 19.72 -2.57 9.20
C ARG A 191 18.71 -3.09 8.17
N ALA A 192 17.62 -2.37 7.97
CA ALA A 192 16.64 -2.63 6.92
C ALA A 192 17.30 -2.53 5.54
N ASP A 193 17.88 -1.36 5.22
CA ASP A 193 19.03 -1.12 4.34
C ASP A 193 19.22 0.40 4.10
N GLY A 194 20.43 0.77 3.66
CA GLY A 194 20.74 2.13 3.19
C GLY A 194 20.71 3.28 4.22
N GLY A 195 21.32 4.41 3.86
CA GLY A 195 21.13 5.68 4.57
C GLY A 195 19.84 6.43 4.17
N ALA A 196 19.15 5.92 3.15
CA ALA A 196 17.95 6.53 2.56
C ALA A 196 16.65 5.76 2.89
N GLY A 197 16.75 4.58 3.51
CA GLY A 197 15.63 3.68 3.82
C GLY A 197 15.23 2.76 2.66
N LEU A 198 14.20 1.96 2.90
CA LEU A 198 13.56 1.12 1.87
C LEU A 198 12.59 1.92 0.98
N PRO A 199 12.36 1.50 -0.28
CA PRO A 199 11.26 2.00 -1.11
C PRO A 199 9.90 1.72 -0.45
N THR A 200 8.93 2.63 -0.59
CA THR A 200 7.63 2.53 0.13
C THR A 200 6.43 2.62 -0.81
N ALA A 201 5.39 1.84 -0.49
CA ALA A 201 4.12 1.88 -1.21
C ALA A 201 3.20 2.97 -0.62
N PRO A 202 2.62 3.88 -1.43
CA PRO A 202 1.60 4.80 -0.96
C PRO A 202 0.31 4.05 -0.63
N LEU A 203 -0.29 4.32 0.53
CA LEU A 203 -1.59 3.75 0.92
C LEU A 203 -2.74 4.66 0.46
N ALA A 204 -3.81 4.06 -0.06
CA ALA A 204 -5.01 4.78 -0.48
C ALA A 204 -5.82 5.30 0.70
N ALA A 205 -6.48 6.45 0.53
CA ALA A 205 -7.40 6.99 1.54
C ALA A 205 -8.67 6.14 1.71
N LYS A 206 -9.10 5.43 0.66
CA LYS A 206 -10.23 4.49 0.67
C LYS A 206 -10.13 3.50 -0.49
N VAL A 207 -10.92 2.42 -0.42
CA VAL A 207 -11.07 1.46 -1.52
C VAL A 207 -12.04 2.03 -2.58
N PRO A 208 -11.81 1.82 -3.89
CA PRO A 208 -12.71 2.29 -4.95
C PRO A 208 -14.12 1.69 -4.85
N ASP A 209 -15.16 2.51 -4.70
CA ASP A 209 -16.53 2.03 -4.45
C ASP A 209 -17.23 1.42 -5.69
N LYS A 210 -16.72 1.70 -6.89
CA LYS A 210 -17.33 1.32 -8.18
C LYS A 210 -17.27 -0.21 -8.41
N GLU A 211 -18.33 -0.80 -8.97
CA GLU A 211 -18.27 -2.17 -9.51
C GLU A 211 -17.35 -2.23 -10.75
N GLY A 212 -16.58 -3.30 -10.87
CA GLY A 212 -15.62 -3.46 -11.95
C GLY A 212 -14.49 -2.42 -11.87
N ALA A 213 -14.14 -1.95 -10.67
CA ALA A 213 -12.99 -1.08 -10.50
C ALA A 213 -11.70 -1.89 -10.76
N PRO A 214 -10.88 -1.54 -11.77
CA PRO A 214 -9.67 -2.27 -12.07
C PRO A 214 -8.62 -2.05 -10.99
N VAL A 215 -7.95 -3.13 -10.64
CA VAL A 215 -6.85 -3.19 -9.69
C VAL A 215 -5.77 -4.13 -10.19
N ALA A 216 -4.54 -3.90 -9.77
CA ALA A 216 -3.47 -4.87 -9.89
C ALA A 216 -3.23 -5.55 -8.54
N VAL A 217 -2.80 -6.81 -8.56
CA VAL A 217 -2.30 -7.53 -7.39
C VAL A 217 -0.85 -7.87 -7.64
N ALA A 218 0.03 -7.58 -6.67
CA ALA A 218 1.46 -7.81 -6.80
C ALA A 218 1.99 -8.73 -5.70
N GLY A 219 3.05 -9.47 -5.99
CA GLY A 219 3.73 -10.29 -4.98
C GLY A 219 4.72 -11.28 -5.56
N PHE A 220 5.19 -12.19 -4.71
CA PHE A 220 6.22 -13.16 -5.07
C PHE A 220 5.74 -14.60 -4.89
N THR A 221 6.02 -15.45 -5.90
CA THR A 221 5.71 -16.89 -5.85
C THR A 221 6.84 -17.73 -5.24
N GLY A 222 7.74 -17.11 -4.48
CA GLY A 222 8.98 -17.69 -3.97
C GLY A 222 10.00 -16.60 -3.62
N ARG A 223 11.22 -16.98 -3.25
CA ARG A 223 12.28 -15.98 -2.98
C ARG A 223 12.66 -15.22 -4.25
N PRO A 224 12.76 -13.87 -4.23
CA PRO A 224 13.24 -13.09 -5.36
C PRO A 224 14.61 -13.59 -5.83
N SER A 225 14.82 -13.70 -7.14
CA SER A 225 16.09 -14.20 -7.68
C SER A 225 16.35 -13.73 -9.11
N ALA A 226 17.40 -14.25 -9.74
CA ALA A 226 17.63 -14.05 -11.16
C ALA A 226 16.45 -14.54 -12.02
N THR A 227 15.82 -15.66 -11.64
CA THR A 227 14.73 -16.33 -12.38
C THR A 227 13.34 -16.10 -11.79
N VAL A 228 13.22 -15.85 -10.48
CA VAL A 228 11.96 -15.52 -9.80
C VAL A 228 11.81 -14.01 -9.74
N LYS A 229 10.83 -13.47 -10.45
CA LYS A 229 10.46 -12.05 -10.47
C LYS A 229 9.15 -11.84 -9.71
N GLU A 230 8.87 -10.60 -9.35
CA GLU A 230 7.55 -10.25 -8.83
C GLU A 230 6.51 -10.45 -9.93
N LYS A 231 5.36 -10.98 -9.51
CA LYS A 231 4.21 -11.27 -10.36
C LYS A 231 3.18 -10.19 -10.13
N VAL A 232 2.79 -9.52 -11.21
CA VAL A 232 1.67 -8.57 -11.23
C VAL A 232 0.56 -9.16 -12.07
N GLU A 233 -0.67 -9.17 -11.54
CA GLU A 233 -1.85 -9.66 -12.26
C GLU A 233 -2.99 -8.63 -12.15
N ILE A 234 -3.78 -8.47 -13.20
CA ILE A 234 -4.92 -7.55 -13.23
C ILE A 234 -6.20 -8.29 -12.80
N ALA A 235 -7.00 -7.64 -11.97
CA ALA A 235 -8.30 -8.10 -11.49
C ALA A 235 -9.27 -6.92 -11.30
N HIS A 236 -10.54 -7.19 -11.02
CA HIS A 236 -11.58 -6.17 -10.87
C HIS A 236 -12.34 -6.36 -9.56
N LEU A 237 -12.65 -5.27 -8.87
CA LEU A 237 -13.41 -5.33 -7.63
C LEU A 237 -14.91 -5.34 -7.88
N ARG A 238 -15.63 -6.33 -7.31
CA ARG A 238 -17.09 -6.30 -7.14
C ARG A 238 -17.49 -5.05 -6.34
N ALA A 239 -18.71 -4.50 -6.48
CA ALA A 239 -19.14 -3.39 -5.61
C ALA A 239 -19.13 -3.77 -4.11
N GLY A 240 -18.89 -2.78 -3.23
CA GLY A 240 -19.03 -2.92 -1.77
C GLY A 240 -17.80 -2.49 -0.96
N GLY A 241 -17.94 -2.49 0.37
CA GLY A 241 -16.84 -2.17 1.29
C GLY A 241 -15.94 -3.38 1.55
N ALA A 242 -14.62 -3.20 1.50
CA ALA A 242 -13.64 -4.23 1.89
C ALA A 242 -13.37 -4.17 3.41
N GLY A 243 -14.34 -4.60 4.19
CA GLY A 243 -14.18 -4.77 5.64
C GLY A 243 -13.48 -6.09 5.99
N GLU A 244 -13.54 -6.45 7.27
CA GLU A 244 -12.92 -7.63 7.86
C GLU A 244 -13.28 -8.99 7.20
N GLY A 245 -14.44 -9.13 6.57
CA GLY A 245 -14.84 -10.34 5.83
C GLY A 245 -14.29 -10.43 4.41
N GLY A 246 -13.57 -9.40 3.96
CA GLY A 246 -13.03 -9.29 2.61
C GLY A 246 -14.04 -8.83 1.55
N ARG A 247 -13.51 -8.33 0.43
CA ARG A 247 -14.23 -7.98 -0.79
C ARG A 247 -13.80 -8.93 -1.91
N GLN A 248 -14.78 -9.44 -2.65
CA GLN A 248 -14.56 -10.36 -3.77
C GLN A 248 -14.11 -9.63 -5.04
N PHE A 249 -13.30 -10.32 -5.83
CA PHE A 249 -13.03 -9.98 -7.23
C PHE A 249 -14.18 -10.44 -8.13
N LYS A 250 -14.36 -9.79 -9.28
CA LYS A 250 -15.36 -10.14 -10.29
C LYS A 250 -15.09 -9.36 -11.58
N ASP A 251 -14.79 -10.09 -12.65
CA ASP A 251 -14.73 -9.53 -14.01
C ASP A 251 -16.09 -8.90 -14.38
N PRO A 252 -16.15 -7.60 -14.73
CA PRO A 252 -17.38 -6.95 -15.17
C PRO A 252 -17.95 -7.56 -16.46
N GLU A 253 -17.14 -8.21 -17.29
CA GLU A 253 -17.55 -8.84 -18.54
C GLU A 253 -17.94 -10.33 -18.37
N GLY A 254 -17.67 -10.94 -17.21
CA GLY A 254 -17.99 -12.33 -16.90
C GLY A 254 -17.25 -13.37 -17.77
N LYS A 255 -16.14 -12.99 -18.42
CA LYS A 255 -15.28 -13.85 -19.24
C LYS A 255 -14.25 -14.60 -18.39
N VAL A 256 -13.86 -14.03 -17.25
CA VAL A 256 -12.87 -14.58 -16.32
C VAL A 256 -13.50 -14.77 -14.94
N ASP A 257 -13.38 -15.99 -14.40
CA ASP A 257 -13.72 -16.26 -13.01
C ASP A 257 -12.58 -15.76 -12.11
N GLU A 258 -12.70 -14.52 -11.63
CA GLU A 258 -11.61 -13.85 -10.91
C GLU A 258 -11.32 -14.39 -9.51
N PRO A 259 -12.29 -14.78 -8.65
CA PRO A 259 -11.98 -15.33 -7.34
C PRO A 259 -11.11 -16.59 -7.39
N PRO A 260 -11.33 -17.58 -8.30
CA PRO A 260 -10.38 -18.68 -8.47
C PRO A 260 -9.07 -18.25 -9.14
N LYS A 261 -9.09 -17.32 -10.10
CA LYS A 261 -7.86 -16.79 -10.71
C LYS A 261 -6.93 -16.20 -9.64
N VAL A 262 -7.47 -15.37 -8.74
CA VAL A 262 -6.72 -14.71 -7.67
C VAL A 262 -6.40 -15.68 -6.53
N GLY A 263 -7.31 -16.60 -6.18
CA GLY A 263 -7.06 -17.65 -5.19
C GLY A 263 -5.87 -18.54 -5.57
N ASN A 264 -5.76 -18.94 -6.86
CA ASN A 264 -4.59 -19.65 -7.38
C ASN A 264 -3.27 -18.85 -7.28
N LEU A 265 -3.30 -17.50 -7.24
CA LEU A 265 -2.10 -16.69 -6.99
C LEU A 265 -1.72 -16.69 -5.51
N ILE A 266 -2.72 -16.65 -4.64
CA ILE A 266 -2.54 -16.71 -3.19
C ILE A 266 -1.89 -18.04 -2.81
N ASP A 267 -2.40 -19.15 -3.36
CA ASP A 267 -1.83 -20.50 -3.22
C ASP A 267 -0.39 -20.61 -3.77
N GLN A 268 -0.03 -19.75 -4.75
CA GLN A 268 1.33 -19.64 -5.29
C GLN A 268 2.27 -18.79 -4.44
N GLY A 269 1.80 -18.11 -3.38
CA GLY A 269 2.62 -17.30 -2.47
C GLY A 269 2.26 -15.81 -2.38
N LEU A 270 1.24 -15.34 -3.12
CA LEU A 270 0.78 -13.93 -3.07
C LEU A 270 -0.16 -13.64 -1.88
N LEU A 271 -0.32 -14.57 -0.92
CA LEU A 271 -1.04 -14.33 0.33
C LEU A 271 -0.48 -13.09 1.05
N GLY A 272 -1.33 -12.12 1.39
CA GLY A 272 -0.91 -10.83 1.97
C GLY A 272 -0.30 -9.82 1.00
N GLY A 273 -0.22 -10.14 -0.30
CA GLY A 273 0.27 -9.21 -1.32
C GLY A 273 -0.64 -7.99 -1.51
N PRO A 274 -0.08 -6.82 -1.87
CA PRO A 274 -0.86 -5.60 -2.02
C PRO A 274 -1.81 -5.66 -3.22
N VAL A 275 -3.01 -5.11 -3.02
CA VAL A 275 -3.96 -4.76 -4.07
C VAL A 275 -3.84 -3.26 -4.35
N ILE A 276 -3.67 -2.89 -5.61
CA ILE A 276 -3.22 -1.57 -6.07
C ILE A 276 -4.27 -0.94 -6.99
N GLU A 277 -4.64 0.34 -6.77
CA GLU A 277 -5.57 1.05 -7.66
C GLU A 277 -4.90 1.45 -9.00
N ASP A 278 -5.51 1.04 -10.12
CA ASP A 278 -5.08 1.31 -11.51
C ASP A 278 -4.97 2.79 -11.91
N LYS A 279 -5.46 3.73 -11.07
CA LYS A 279 -5.40 5.17 -11.38
C LYS A 279 -4.26 5.93 -10.74
N LYS A 280 -3.72 5.42 -9.63
CA LYS A 280 -2.79 6.17 -8.78
C LYS A 280 -1.57 5.39 -8.31
N GLY A 281 -1.64 4.06 -8.35
CA GLY A 281 -0.62 3.22 -7.76
C GLY A 281 -0.67 3.23 -6.23
N GLU A 282 -1.84 3.53 -5.65
CA GLU A 282 -2.06 3.48 -4.20
C GLU A 282 -2.53 2.08 -3.79
N VAL A 283 -2.00 1.54 -2.69
CA VAL A 283 -2.44 0.26 -2.10
C VAL A 283 -3.80 0.45 -1.44
N VAL A 284 -4.80 -0.27 -1.95
CA VAL A 284 -6.18 -0.27 -1.47
C VAL A 284 -6.51 -1.43 -0.54
N GLY A 285 -5.62 -2.43 -0.41
CA GLY A 285 -5.86 -3.61 0.41
C GLY A 285 -4.75 -4.66 0.35
N LEU A 286 -4.97 -5.79 1.03
CA LEU A 286 -4.13 -6.99 0.98
C LEU A 286 -4.96 -8.20 0.52
N LEU A 287 -4.34 -9.12 -0.22
CA LEU A 287 -4.94 -10.39 -0.65
C LEU A 287 -5.14 -11.37 0.52
N ILE A 288 -6.32 -11.99 0.58
CA ILE A 288 -6.72 -13.03 1.55
C ILE A 288 -7.52 -14.15 0.87
N GLY A 289 -7.64 -15.30 1.53
CA GLY A 289 -8.35 -16.48 1.01
C GLY A 289 -7.41 -17.50 0.36
N GLY A 290 -7.84 -18.11 -0.75
CA GLY A 290 -7.09 -19.17 -1.46
C GLY A 290 -8.00 -20.03 -2.34
N GLY A 291 -7.43 -20.87 -3.20
CA GLY A 291 -8.18 -21.79 -4.08
C GLY A 291 -9.22 -21.08 -4.95
N ALA A 292 -10.51 -21.32 -4.66
CA ALA A 292 -11.64 -20.72 -5.37
C ALA A 292 -12.12 -19.37 -4.78
N ASP A 293 -11.57 -18.92 -3.65
CA ASP A 293 -12.09 -17.83 -2.82
C ASP A 293 -11.07 -16.70 -2.64
N GLY A 294 -10.47 -16.24 -3.74
CA GLY A 294 -9.62 -15.05 -3.74
C GLY A 294 -10.41 -13.78 -3.38
N ARG A 295 -9.96 -13.08 -2.33
CA ARG A 295 -10.56 -11.84 -1.83
C ARG A 295 -9.50 -10.84 -1.38
N MET A 296 -9.92 -9.64 -0.99
CA MET A 296 -9.05 -8.64 -0.35
C MET A 296 -9.65 -8.00 0.90
N ILE A 297 -8.83 -7.74 1.92
CA ILE A 297 -9.17 -6.81 3.01
C ILE A 297 -8.80 -5.39 2.63
N GLY A 298 -9.57 -4.40 3.06
CA GLY A 298 -9.37 -3.00 2.66
C GLY A 298 -8.30 -2.25 3.46
N VAL A 299 -7.80 -1.16 2.88
CA VAL A 299 -6.80 -0.24 3.47
C VAL A 299 -7.17 0.34 4.84
N ARG A 300 -8.45 0.33 5.22
CA ARG A 300 -8.89 0.72 6.57
C ARG A 300 -8.36 -0.25 7.64
N GLU A 301 -8.36 -1.55 7.36
CA GLU A 301 -7.86 -2.55 8.30
C GLU A 301 -6.32 -2.46 8.42
N ILE A 302 -5.65 -2.16 7.29
CA ILE A 302 -4.19 -1.85 7.26
C ILE A 302 -3.87 -0.64 8.14
N THR A 303 -4.57 0.49 7.94
CA THR A 303 -4.28 1.73 8.67
C THR A 303 -4.64 1.64 10.15
N LYS A 304 -5.66 0.85 10.51
CA LYS A 304 -5.95 0.48 11.90
C LYS A 304 -4.78 -0.28 12.55
N ALA A 305 -4.32 -1.36 11.93
CA ALA A 305 -3.20 -2.17 12.43
C ALA A 305 -1.90 -1.35 12.55
N LEU A 306 -1.62 -0.47 11.59
CA LEU A 306 -0.49 0.47 11.66
C LEU A 306 -0.62 1.47 12.82
N ALA A 307 -1.81 2.02 13.06
CA ALA A 307 -2.05 2.92 14.18
C ALA A 307 -1.91 2.21 15.54
N GLU A 308 -2.40 0.97 15.66
CA GLU A 308 -2.23 0.13 16.85
C GLU A 308 -0.75 -0.25 17.07
N ALA A 309 0.01 -0.49 16.01
CA ALA A 309 1.46 -0.66 16.02
C ALA A 309 2.25 0.65 16.25
N LYS A 310 1.59 1.81 16.29
CA LYS A 310 2.19 3.16 16.34
C LYS A 310 3.12 3.49 15.15
N VAL A 311 2.92 2.82 14.02
CA VAL A 311 3.65 3.04 12.77
C VAL A 311 2.91 4.06 11.91
N THR A 312 3.61 5.10 11.46
CA THR A 312 3.06 6.06 10.50
C THR A 312 3.51 5.70 9.09
N PRO A 313 2.59 5.35 8.16
CA PRO A 313 2.93 5.16 6.75
C PRO A 313 3.34 6.49 6.13
N ARG A 314 4.46 6.53 5.43
CA ARG A 314 5.03 7.77 4.84
C ARG A 314 5.98 7.43 3.70
N ARG A 315 6.15 8.36 2.77
CA ARG A 315 7.11 8.22 1.66
C ARG A 315 8.49 8.76 2.01
N GLY A 316 9.52 8.14 1.44
CA GLY A 316 10.93 8.48 1.61
C GLY A 316 11.51 9.33 0.47
N PRO A 317 12.80 9.71 0.58
CA PRO A 317 13.51 10.44 -0.48
C PRO A 317 13.61 9.65 -1.79
N ILE A 318 13.72 8.32 -1.70
CA ILE A 318 13.76 7.40 -2.85
C ILE A 318 12.46 7.52 -3.65
N ASP A 319 11.31 7.35 -3.01
CA ASP A 319 10.00 7.37 -3.66
C ASP A 319 9.73 8.72 -4.34
N ALA A 320 10.17 9.83 -3.72
CA ALA A 320 10.01 11.17 -4.25
C ALA A 320 10.91 11.42 -5.49
N ALA A 321 12.14 10.90 -5.50
CA ALA A 321 13.01 10.95 -6.68
C ALA A 321 12.48 10.04 -7.81
N PHE A 322 11.93 8.89 -7.45
CA PHE A 322 11.44 7.89 -8.39
C PHE A 322 10.14 8.30 -9.07
N GLU A 323 9.16 8.85 -8.34
CA GLU A 323 7.95 9.43 -8.94
C GLU A 323 8.26 10.56 -9.94
N GLN A 324 9.20 11.45 -9.60
CA GLN A 324 9.63 12.51 -10.52
C GLN A 324 10.23 11.95 -11.82
N ALA A 325 10.97 10.84 -11.74
CA ALA A 325 11.52 10.15 -12.90
C ALA A 325 10.43 9.43 -13.71
N LEU A 326 9.50 8.74 -13.05
CA LEU A 326 8.34 8.08 -13.68
C LEU A 326 7.47 9.06 -14.46
N ILE A 327 7.19 10.25 -13.92
CA ILE A 327 6.41 11.28 -14.63
C ILE A 327 7.08 11.64 -15.97
N ARG A 328 8.40 11.83 -16.01
CA ARG A 328 9.14 12.10 -17.26
C ARG A 328 9.14 10.91 -18.20
N PHE A 329 9.33 9.70 -17.67
CA PHE A 329 9.34 8.46 -18.42
C PHE A 329 8.02 8.19 -19.15
N HIS A 330 6.91 8.22 -18.40
CA HIS A 330 5.57 7.93 -18.92
C HIS A 330 5.05 9.04 -19.84
N THR A 331 5.50 10.28 -19.65
CA THR A 331 5.27 11.38 -20.61
C THR A 331 6.23 11.38 -21.82
N LYS A 332 7.07 10.35 -21.98
CA LYS A 332 8.03 10.15 -23.09
C LYS A 332 9.12 11.23 -23.18
N TYR A 333 9.46 11.90 -22.08
CA TYR A 333 10.64 12.76 -21.96
C TYR A 333 11.82 11.90 -21.47
N TYR A 334 12.26 10.97 -22.32
CA TYR A 334 13.24 9.96 -21.96
C TYR A 334 14.61 10.56 -21.60
N GLY A 335 15.05 11.61 -22.31
CA GLY A 335 16.28 12.34 -21.96
C GLY A 335 16.23 12.98 -20.56
N ASP A 336 15.10 13.58 -20.19
CA ASP A 336 14.90 14.22 -18.89
C ASP A 336 14.73 13.20 -17.75
N ALA A 337 14.26 11.98 -18.05
CA ALA A 337 14.06 10.92 -17.08
C ALA A 337 15.38 10.27 -16.59
N VAL A 338 16.40 10.22 -17.46
CA VAL A 338 17.74 9.63 -17.16
C VAL A 338 18.36 10.12 -15.84
N PRO A 339 18.55 11.44 -15.59
CA PRO A 339 19.12 11.92 -14.33
C PRO A 339 18.21 11.66 -13.11
N GLY A 340 16.90 11.53 -13.31
CA GLY A 340 15.94 11.14 -12.27
C GLY A 340 16.18 9.70 -11.81
N PHE A 341 16.18 8.73 -12.73
CA PHE A 341 16.44 7.33 -12.38
C PHE A 341 17.87 7.09 -11.91
N GLN A 342 18.86 7.84 -12.41
CA GLN A 342 20.23 7.77 -11.88
C GLN A 342 20.25 8.15 -10.39
N ARG A 343 19.60 9.25 -10.00
CA ARG A 343 19.47 9.64 -8.58
C ARG A 343 18.78 8.57 -7.73
N VAL A 344 17.79 7.86 -8.28
CA VAL A 344 17.12 6.76 -7.57
C VAL A 344 18.11 5.62 -7.30
N LEU A 345 18.94 5.26 -8.28
CA LEU A 345 19.97 4.24 -8.11
C LEU A 345 21.15 4.71 -7.23
N ASP A 346 21.44 6.02 -7.20
CA ASP A 346 22.43 6.58 -6.27
C ASP A 346 21.94 6.51 -4.80
N LEU A 347 20.62 6.57 -4.57
CA LEU A 347 19.99 6.41 -3.25
C LEU A 347 19.75 4.94 -2.88
N TYR A 348 19.37 4.12 -3.86
CA TYR A 348 19.01 2.71 -3.70
C TYR A 348 19.49 1.90 -4.92
N PRO A 349 20.76 1.44 -4.94
CA PRO A 349 21.38 0.81 -6.12
C PRO A 349 20.64 -0.42 -6.65
N GLY A 350 19.92 -1.13 -5.77
CA GLY A 350 19.16 -2.33 -6.12
C GLY A 350 17.81 -2.08 -6.80
N HIS A 351 17.37 -0.83 -7.02
CA HIS A 351 15.99 -0.52 -7.43
C HIS A 351 15.64 -1.11 -8.81
N PRO A 352 14.80 -2.16 -8.90
CA PRO A 352 14.66 -2.94 -10.13
C PRO A 352 13.95 -2.16 -11.24
N VAL A 353 12.86 -1.45 -10.90
CA VAL A 353 12.07 -0.67 -11.86
C VAL A 353 12.85 0.54 -12.39
N ALA A 354 13.55 1.29 -11.52
CA ALA A 354 14.41 2.40 -11.93
C ALA A 354 15.56 1.96 -12.83
N ALA A 355 16.18 0.79 -12.58
CA ALA A 355 17.20 0.24 -13.47
C ALA A 355 16.64 -0.12 -14.86
N ALA A 356 15.46 -0.75 -14.92
CA ALA A 356 14.79 -1.09 -16.18
C ALA A 356 14.37 0.16 -16.98
N HIS A 357 13.79 1.15 -16.30
CA HIS A 357 13.36 2.40 -16.92
C HIS A 357 14.53 3.32 -17.28
N LEU A 358 15.63 3.31 -16.53
CA LEU A 358 16.88 3.98 -16.91
C LEU A 358 17.43 3.42 -18.22
N LYS A 359 17.54 2.09 -18.33
CA LYS A 359 18.00 1.41 -19.56
C LYS A 359 17.12 1.79 -20.76
N THR A 360 15.80 1.78 -20.58
CA THR A 360 14.84 2.17 -21.62
C THR A 360 14.96 3.66 -21.98
N SER A 361 15.13 4.52 -20.97
CA SER A 361 15.31 5.97 -21.16
C SER A 361 16.60 6.28 -21.91
N GLN A 362 17.71 5.62 -21.56
CA GLN A 362 19.00 5.78 -22.23
C GLN A 362 18.95 5.33 -23.70
N ALA A 363 18.22 4.24 -24.00
CA ALA A 363 18.07 3.73 -25.36
C ALA A 363 17.18 4.63 -26.25
N LYS A 364 16.19 5.32 -25.66
CA LYS A 364 15.28 6.22 -26.38
C LYS A 364 15.68 7.69 -26.35
N ARG A 365 16.60 8.09 -25.46
CA ARG A 365 17.11 9.46 -25.37
C ARG A 365 17.66 9.91 -26.72
N GLY A 366 17.14 11.02 -27.24
CA GLY A 366 17.55 11.55 -28.54
C GLY A 366 16.84 10.94 -29.77
N THR A 367 15.98 9.93 -29.62
CA THR A 367 15.19 9.38 -30.74
C THR A 367 13.93 10.22 -30.99
N ALA A 368 13.22 9.94 -32.10
CA ALA A 368 11.95 10.59 -32.42
C ALA A 368 10.82 10.32 -31.39
N GLU A 369 11.01 9.31 -30.53
CA GLU A 369 10.10 8.94 -29.44
C GLU A 369 10.31 9.83 -28.20
N ASP A 370 11.50 10.40 -28.01
CA ASP A 370 11.84 11.30 -26.91
C ASP A 370 11.34 12.71 -27.19
N LEU A 371 10.26 13.10 -26.49
CA LEU A 371 9.62 14.40 -26.65
C LEU A 371 10.47 15.57 -26.13
N GLY A 372 11.50 15.30 -25.31
CA GLY A 372 12.46 16.32 -24.87
C GLY A 372 13.21 16.95 -26.05
N THR A 373 13.55 16.15 -27.06
CA THR A 373 14.25 16.61 -28.28
C THR A 373 13.44 17.63 -29.08
N LYS A 374 12.11 17.52 -29.07
CA LYS A 374 11.20 18.37 -29.85
C LYS A 374 11.13 19.80 -29.30
N ARG A 375 11.48 20.03 -28.03
CA ARG A 375 11.67 21.38 -27.47
C ARG A 375 12.97 22.02 -27.93
N ALA A 376 14.06 21.26 -28.05
CA ALA A 376 15.33 21.76 -28.56
C ALA A 376 15.29 22.08 -30.07
N ALA A 377 14.35 21.47 -30.80
CA ALA A 377 14.08 21.71 -32.22
C ALA A 377 12.93 22.71 -32.48
N ALA A 378 12.44 23.43 -31.46
CA ALA A 378 11.71 24.66 -31.74
C ALA A 378 12.67 25.60 -32.48
N PRO A 379 12.31 26.14 -33.66
CA PRO A 379 13.21 27.02 -34.39
C PRO A 379 13.53 28.20 -33.48
N THR A 380 14.82 28.37 -33.18
CA THR A 380 15.33 29.70 -32.87
C THR A 380 15.01 30.53 -34.10
N ASP A 381 14.03 31.43 -34.00
CA ASP A 381 13.74 32.42 -35.03
C ASP A 381 14.99 33.27 -35.21
N ASP A 382 15.82 32.86 -36.17
CA ASP A 382 16.97 33.64 -36.61
C ASP A 382 16.43 34.97 -37.10
N ARG A 383 16.77 36.02 -36.34
CA ARG A 383 16.55 37.41 -36.71
C ARG A 383 17.34 37.71 -37.99
N GLY A 384 16.77 37.40 -39.15
CA GLY A 384 17.46 37.48 -40.44
C GLY A 384 16.59 37.82 -41.64
N THR A 385 15.32 37.41 -41.66
CA THR A 385 14.41 37.70 -42.78
C THR A 385 13.02 38.11 -42.30
N GLY A 386 12.72 39.40 -42.42
CA GLY A 386 11.38 39.92 -42.11
C GLY A 386 10.33 39.35 -43.05
N LEU A 387 9.33 38.68 -42.49
CA LEU A 387 8.10 38.33 -43.22
C LEU A 387 7.47 39.63 -43.75
N PRO A 388 7.24 39.77 -45.06
CA PRO A 388 6.70 41.00 -45.61
C PRO A 388 5.28 41.22 -45.11
N LEU A 389 5.04 42.31 -44.38
CA LEU A 389 3.73 42.73 -43.82
C LEU A 389 2.66 43.06 -44.88
N TRP A 390 3.02 42.97 -46.16
CA TRP A 390 2.18 43.18 -47.34
C TRP A 390 0.79 42.48 -47.32
N PRO A 391 0.62 41.18 -46.98
CA PRO A 391 -0.68 40.52 -47.10
C PRO A 391 -1.67 41.03 -46.03
N PHE A 392 -1.18 41.51 -44.88
CA PHE A 392 -2.04 42.12 -43.85
C PHE A 392 -2.48 43.54 -44.24
N LEU A 393 -1.62 44.31 -44.91
CA LEU A 393 -1.99 45.62 -45.48
C LEU A 393 -2.97 45.46 -46.65
N ALA A 394 -2.78 44.46 -47.51
CA ALA A 394 -3.70 44.15 -48.61
C ALA A 394 -5.07 43.67 -48.09
N GLY A 395 -5.10 42.79 -47.09
CA GLY A 395 -6.35 42.31 -46.47
C GLY A 395 -7.12 43.41 -45.73
N GLY A 396 -6.41 44.28 -44.99
CA GLY A 396 -7.03 45.41 -44.28
C GLY A 396 -7.66 46.43 -45.23
N GLY A 397 -7.02 46.74 -46.36
CA GLY A 397 -7.54 47.68 -47.35
C GLY A 397 -8.88 47.26 -47.95
N VAL A 398 -9.05 45.97 -48.27
CA VAL A 398 -10.32 45.44 -48.81
C VAL A 398 -11.46 45.53 -47.79
N LEU A 399 -11.17 45.25 -46.52
CA LEU A 399 -12.18 45.30 -45.45
C LEU A 399 -12.65 46.74 -45.18
N VAL A 400 -11.73 47.71 -45.16
CA VAL A 400 -12.06 49.13 -45.02
C VAL A 400 -12.85 49.64 -46.24
N ALA A 401 -12.47 49.25 -47.46
CA ALA A 401 -13.20 49.62 -48.67
C ALA A 401 -14.65 49.08 -48.66
N ALA A 402 -14.86 47.84 -48.21
CA ALA A 402 -16.20 47.26 -48.09
C ALA A 402 -17.09 48.03 -47.08
N VAL A 403 -16.54 48.46 -45.95
CA VAL A 403 -17.25 49.28 -44.95
C VAL A 403 -17.60 50.67 -45.52
N VAL A 404 -16.67 51.33 -46.21
CA VAL A 404 -16.91 52.65 -46.82
C VAL A 404 -17.99 52.58 -47.90
N VAL A 405 -18.00 51.54 -48.75
CA VAL A 405 -19.06 51.31 -49.73
C VAL A 405 -20.41 51.03 -49.06
N GLY A 406 -20.44 50.24 -47.98
CA GLY A 406 -21.65 49.98 -47.20
C GLY A 406 -22.28 51.24 -46.62
N VAL A 407 -21.47 52.11 -46.01
CA VAL A 407 -21.91 53.39 -45.43
C VAL A 407 -22.41 54.35 -46.51
N LEU A 408 -21.70 54.47 -47.64
CA LEU A 408 -22.12 55.32 -48.77
C LEU A 408 -23.44 54.86 -49.40
N LEU A 409 -23.68 53.55 -49.50
CA LEU A 409 -24.95 53.01 -50.00
C LEU A 409 -26.10 53.22 -49.01
N PHE A 410 -25.84 53.20 -47.70
CA PHE A 410 -26.86 53.45 -46.68
C PHE A 410 -27.27 54.92 -46.64
N TRP A 411 -26.31 55.86 -46.69
CA TRP A 411 -26.58 57.30 -46.76
C TRP A 411 -27.32 57.71 -48.04
N ARG A 412 -27.20 56.95 -49.14
CA ARG A 412 -27.91 57.24 -50.39
C ARG A 412 -29.41 56.89 -50.38
N ARG A 413 -29.94 56.30 -49.31
CA ARG A 413 -31.36 55.94 -49.16
C ARG A 413 -32.15 56.81 -48.17
N GLY A 414 -31.50 57.74 -47.48
CA GLY A 414 -32.09 58.57 -46.43
C GLY A 414 -32.40 60.02 -46.83
N ALA A 415 -33.04 60.24 -47.99
CA ALA A 415 -33.46 61.58 -48.41
C ALA A 415 -34.79 61.54 -49.19
N GLY A 416 -35.90 61.79 -48.50
CA GLY A 416 -37.23 61.99 -49.06
C GLY A 416 -38.06 62.83 -48.07
N PRO A 417 -38.79 63.89 -48.50
CA PRO A 417 -39.38 64.87 -47.58
C PRO A 417 -40.71 64.40 -46.97
N GLY A 418 -41.08 64.97 -45.83
CA GLY A 418 -42.39 64.75 -45.19
C GLY A 418 -43.47 65.71 -45.68
N ASP A 419 -44.69 65.55 -45.15
CA ASP A 419 -45.74 66.57 -45.19
C ASP A 419 -46.68 66.40 -43.97
N ASP A 420 -47.32 67.50 -43.56
CA ASP A 420 -48.15 67.62 -42.35
C ASP A 420 -49.67 67.59 -42.67
N GLY A 421 -50.54 67.35 -41.67
CA GLY A 421 -51.94 67.84 -41.74
C GLY A 421 -53.09 66.94 -41.26
N THR A 422 -53.47 67.10 -39.98
CA THR A 422 -54.87 67.27 -39.46
C THR A 422 -56.07 66.43 -39.99
N GLY A 423 -56.84 65.78 -39.08
CA GLY A 423 -58.23 65.36 -39.38
C GLY A 423 -59.00 64.43 -38.41
N GLU A 424 -59.47 64.95 -37.27
CA GLU A 424 -60.72 64.64 -36.50
C GLU A 424 -61.30 63.21 -36.17
N ASN A 425 -61.81 63.09 -34.92
CA ASN A 425 -62.91 62.22 -34.38
C ASN A 425 -62.70 60.68 -34.31
N ARG A 426 -62.96 59.93 -33.20
CA ARG A 426 -64.01 60.04 -32.15
C ARG A 426 -63.75 59.07 -30.94
N PHE A 427 -64.31 59.37 -29.76
CA PHE A 427 -64.39 58.56 -28.51
C PHE A 427 -65.29 57.29 -28.60
N PRO A 428 -65.48 56.40 -27.56
CA PRO A 428 -65.04 56.39 -26.13
C PRO A 428 -64.36 55.05 -25.66
N GLY A 429 -63.97 54.77 -24.38
CA GLY A 429 -63.88 55.53 -23.11
C GLY A 429 -63.88 54.61 -21.83
N ALA A 430 -63.34 55.12 -20.69
CA ALA A 430 -63.43 54.64 -19.27
C ALA A 430 -62.97 53.19 -18.90
N ALA A 431 -62.50 52.84 -17.67
CA ALA A 431 -62.33 53.50 -16.35
C ALA A 431 -60.96 53.06 -15.72
N GLY A 432 -60.29 53.72 -14.74
CA GLY A 432 -60.67 54.06 -13.34
C GLY A 432 -60.16 52.96 -12.37
N ALA A 433 -59.50 53.16 -11.22
CA ALA A 433 -59.21 54.30 -10.31
C ALA A 433 -57.83 54.05 -9.59
N GLU A 434 -56.99 55.03 -9.23
CA GLU A 434 -56.96 55.83 -7.97
C GLU A 434 -56.69 54.97 -6.69
N THR A 435 -55.81 55.29 -5.71
CA THR A 435 -55.34 56.58 -5.14
C THR A 435 -53.90 56.55 -4.57
N ASP A 436 -53.25 57.73 -4.48
CA ASP A 436 -52.06 58.08 -3.65
C ASP A 436 -52.53 58.41 -2.18
N PRO A 437 -51.78 58.99 -1.19
CA PRO A 437 -50.37 59.43 -1.13
C PRO A 437 -49.59 59.15 0.19
N GLY A 438 -48.31 59.56 0.26
CA GLY A 438 -47.80 60.21 1.50
C GLY A 438 -46.35 59.95 1.95
N ALA A 439 -45.54 61.02 1.98
CA ALA A 439 -44.20 61.21 2.57
C ALA A 439 -43.95 60.59 3.97
N VAL A 440 -42.74 60.41 4.52
CA VAL A 440 -41.42 61.12 4.56
C VAL A 440 -40.31 60.09 4.87
N GLY A 441 -38.98 60.26 4.75
CA GLY A 441 -38.12 61.43 4.56
C GLY A 441 -37.09 61.59 5.70
N ALA A 442 -35.88 60.99 5.57
CA ALA A 442 -34.59 61.21 6.31
C ALA A 442 -34.58 61.24 7.88
N GLY A 443 -33.53 60.86 8.62
CA GLY A 443 -32.21 60.29 8.29
C GLY A 443 -31.25 60.28 9.52
N THR A 444 -30.08 59.64 9.38
CA THR A 444 -28.79 59.85 10.11
C THR A 444 -28.66 59.79 11.66
N ALA A 445 -27.98 58.72 12.10
CA ALA A 445 -26.69 58.70 12.85
C ALA A 445 -26.54 59.09 14.36
N GLY A 446 -25.87 58.18 15.11
CA GLY A 446 -25.20 58.40 16.42
C GLY A 446 -26.07 58.18 17.68
N GLY A 447 -25.62 57.56 18.78
CA GLY A 447 -24.38 56.83 19.09
C GLY A 447 -24.20 56.57 20.61
N LEU A 448 -23.32 55.62 20.98
CA LEU A 448 -22.60 55.46 22.29
C LEU A 448 -23.27 54.91 23.58
N MET A 449 -22.50 54.03 24.27
CA MET A 449 -22.36 53.76 25.73
C MET A 449 -23.17 52.64 26.46
N GLY A 450 -22.47 51.94 27.38
CA GLY A 450 -22.98 51.00 28.42
C GLY A 450 -22.72 49.50 28.14
N ALA A 451 -21.74 48.75 28.67
CA ALA A 451 -21.10 48.61 29.99
C ALA A 451 -21.84 47.67 30.99
N GLY A 452 -21.19 46.57 31.42
CA GLY A 452 -21.53 45.86 32.69
C GLY A 452 -21.78 44.33 32.63
N PRO A 453 -21.30 43.49 33.59
CA PRO A 453 -21.32 42.01 33.49
C PRO A 453 -22.04 41.24 34.64
N GLY A 454 -22.15 39.90 34.55
CA GLY A 454 -22.47 38.97 35.66
C GLY A 454 -23.00 37.58 35.23
N THR A 455 -22.27 36.47 35.41
CA THR A 455 -22.41 35.43 36.48
C THR A 455 -23.67 34.52 36.44
N GLY A 456 -23.47 33.19 36.33
CA GLY A 456 -24.49 32.14 36.61
C GLY A 456 -24.44 31.66 38.08
N PRO A 457 -24.70 30.38 38.45
CA PRO A 457 -25.39 29.27 37.78
C PRO A 457 -26.60 28.73 38.61
N GLY A 458 -27.29 27.64 38.21
CA GLY A 458 -28.36 27.03 39.04
C GLY A 458 -28.87 25.65 38.62
N THR A 459 -29.04 24.76 39.61
CA THR A 459 -29.52 23.36 39.53
C THR A 459 -30.95 23.19 40.05
N GLY A 460 -31.74 22.21 39.57
CA GLY A 460 -33.01 21.83 40.22
C GLY A 460 -33.78 20.68 39.54
N PRO A 461 -34.44 19.76 40.29
CA PRO A 461 -34.95 18.48 39.74
C PRO A 461 -36.49 18.39 39.62
N GLY A 462 -36.99 17.31 38.99
CA GLY A 462 -38.43 16.97 38.91
C GLY A 462 -38.68 15.45 38.88
N THR A 463 -39.73 14.99 39.58
CA THR A 463 -39.99 13.58 39.93
C THR A 463 -41.35 13.07 39.46
N GLY A 464 -41.43 11.78 39.10
CA GLY A 464 -42.60 10.94 39.47
C GLY A 464 -43.75 10.75 38.45
N PRO A 465 -44.73 9.86 38.76
CA PRO A 465 -44.85 8.61 37.97
C PRO A 465 -46.29 8.11 37.65
N GLY A 466 -46.39 7.00 36.88
CA GLY A 466 -47.59 6.16 36.68
C GLY A 466 -48.35 6.39 35.35
N GLY A 467 -49.10 5.45 34.78
CA GLY A 467 -49.31 4.02 35.09
C GLY A 467 -50.50 3.40 34.31
N TYR A 468 -50.40 2.12 33.95
CA TYR A 468 -51.46 1.16 33.52
C TYR A 468 -52.31 1.41 32.24
N GLY A 469 -52.58 0.31 31.52
CA GLY A 469 -53.53 0.24 30.40
C GLY A 469 -53.61 -1.18 29.78
N THR A 470 -54.57 -1.99 30.25
CA THR A 470 -54.86 -3.35 29.76
C THR A 470 -55.96 -3.36 28.68
N GLY A 471 -55.95 -4.33 27.76
CA GLY A 471 -57.05 -4.58 26.83
C GLY A 471 -57.01 -5.98 26.20
N GLU A 472 -58.06 -6.77 26.39
CA GLU A 472 -58.20 -8.16 25.91
C GLU A 472 -58.87 -8.25 24.52
N GLY A 473 -58.70 -9.38 23.83
CA GLY A 473 -59.38 -9.65 22.55
C GLY A 473 -59.50 -11.15 22.20
N ARG A 474 -60.74 -11.62 22.00
CA ARG A 474 -61.17 -13.03 21.78
C ARG A 474 -61.99 -13.12 20.47
N MET A 475 -62.17 -14.25 19.77
CA MET A 475 -61.76 -15.66 19.94
C MET A 475 -61.87 -16.37 18.56
N GLY A 476 -61.17 -17.49 18.29
CA GLY A 476 -61.36 -18.26 17.04
C GLY A 476 -60.62 -19.59 17.01
N ASP A 477 -61.36 -20.69 16.81
CA ASP A 477 -60.92 -22.08 16.99
C ASP A 477 -60.83 -22.86 15.65
N THR A 478 -59.91 -23.82 15.54
CA THR A 478 -60.03 -25.13 14.83
C THR A 478 -58.65 -25.80 14.59
N GLY A 479 -58.49 -27.05 15.04
CA GLY A 479 -57.35 -27.92 14.70
C GLY A 479 -57.52 -28.66 13.35
N PRO A 480 -56.74 -29.73 13.01
CA PRO A 480 -56.35 -30.79 13.96
C PRO A 480 -54.96 -31.49 13.80
N ARG A 481 -54.56 -32.18 14.89
CA ARG A 481 -53.76 -33.46 14.97
C ARG A 481 -52.35 -33.57 14.36
N GLY A 482 -51.41 -34.01 15.21
CA GLY A 482 -50.48 -35.10 14.82
C GLY A 482 -49.12 -35.16 15.56
N VAL A 483 -48.93 -36.19 16.40
CA VAL A 483 -47.63 -36.79 16.84
C VAL A 483 -46.66 -35.86 17.60
N GLY A 484 -46.06 -36.19 18.75
CA GLY A 484 -46.00 -37.44 19.51
C GLY A 484 -44.55 -37.74 19.92
N VAL A 485 -44.10 -37.20 21.07
CA VAL A 485 -42.74 -37.42 21.62
C VAL A 485 -42.85 -37.64 23.14
N PRO A 486 -42.22 -38.69 23.72
CA PRO A 486 -42.32 -38.98 25.15
C PRO A 486 -41.40 -38.10 26.00
N ALA A 487 -41.83 -37.85 27.24
CA ALA A 487 -41.07 -37.09 28.24
C ALA A 487 -39.97 -37.94 28.91
N PHE A 488 -38.97 -37.25 29.47
CA PHE A 488 -38.10 -37.80 30.51
C PHE A 488 -38.22 -36.94 31.76
N GLU A 489 -38.47 -37.58 32.90
CA GLU A 489 -38.62 -36.92 34.20
C GLU A 489 -37.29 -36.42 34.76
N ALA A 490 -37.35 -35.29 35.46
CA ALA A 490 -36.27 -34.80 36.31
C ALA A 490 -36.81 -34.63 37.75
N PRO A 491 -36.20 -35.28 38.76
CA PRO A 491 -36.58 -35.06 40.16
C PRO A 491 -35.83 -33.85 40.75
N GLN A 492 -36.58 -32.91 41.30
CA GLN A 492 -36.06 -31.91 42.24
C GLN A 492 -36.10 -32.48 43.67
N THR A 493 -35.14 -32.13 44.53
CA THR A 493 -35.33 -31.43 45.83
C THR A 493 -34.05 -31.48 46.69
N GLY A 494 -33.83 -30.42 47.49
CA GLY A 494 -32.67 -30.29 48.41
C GLY A 494 -32.91 -30.87 49.81
N PRO A 495 -32.07 -30.51 50.80
CA PRO A 495 -32.37 -29.30 51.59
C PRO A 495 -31.14 -28.42 51.93
N ARG A 496 -31.35 -27.36 52.76
CA ARG A 496 -30.46 -26.20 52.96
C ARG A 496 -29.69 -26.17 54.31
N HIS A 497 -28.67 -25.28 54.34
CA HIS A 497 -28.12 -24.52 55.49
C HIS A 497 -27.18 -25.22 56.50
N PRO A 498 -26.33 -24.46 57.25
CA PRO A 498 -25.82 -23.08 57.06
C PRO A 498 -24.26 -22.97 57.11
N GLY A 499 -23.72 -21.77 56.87
CA GLY A 499 -22.31 -21.43 57.18
C GLY A 499 -22.08 -21.18 58.68
N PRO A 500 -20.81 -20.96 59.10
CA PRO A 500 -20.31 -19.58 59.09
C PRO A 500 -18.86 -19.42 58.60
N ASP A 501 -18.43 -18.15 58.50
CA ASP A 501 -17.06 -17.70 58.26
C ASP A 501 -16.07 -18.16 59.35
N ASP A 502 -14.81 -18.36 58.97
CA ASP A 502 -13.69 -17.62 59.56
C ASP A 502 -12.42 -17.78 58.70
N GLY A 503 -11.59 -16.73 58.67
CA GLY A 503 -10.50 -16.60 57.69
C GLY A 503 -9.25 -17.42 58.01
N ASN A 504 -8.46 -17.70 56.98
CA ASN A 504 -7.04 -18.01 57.12
C ASN A 504 -6.22 -17.28 56.04
N ASP A 505 -5.53 -16.25 56.50
CA ASP A 505 -4.59 -15.43 55.74
C ASP A 505 -3.28 -16.21 55.55
N VAL A 506 -3.09 -16.82 54.37
CA VAL A 506 -1.88 -17.61 54.07
C VAL A 506 -0.77 -16.67 53.62
N THR A 507 0.11 -16.37 54.56
CA THR A 507 1.28 -15.49 54.39
C THR A 507 2.27 -16.11 53.39
N VAL A 508 2.44 -15.47 52.22
CA VAL A 508 3.50 -15.82 51.27
C VAL A 508 4.80 -15.19 51.73
N VAL A 509 5.79 -16.02 52.10
CA VAL A 509 7.14 -15.58 52.49
C VAL A 509 8.18 -16.52 51.84
N VAL A 510 9.33 -15.94 51.44
CA VAL A 510 10.48 -16.57 50.75
C VAL A 510 10.20 -16.81 49.24
N GLY A 511 11.09 -16.48 48.30
CA GLY A 511 12.54 -16.30 48.42
C GLY A 511 13.13 -15.01 47.83
N ARG A 512 14.35 -14.72 48.30
CA ARG A 512 15.12 -13.50 48.01
C ARG A 512 15.87 -13.64 46.69
N SER A 513 15.98 -12.53 45.96
CA SER A 513 16.79 -12.39 44.77
C SER A 513 18.27 -12.66 45.08
N PHE A 514 18.91 -13.54 44.32
CA PHE A 514 20.37 -13.62 44.26
C PHE A 514 20.91 -12.55 43.29
N PRO A 515 22.01 -11.85 43.61
CA PRO A 515 22.69 -11.00 42.65
C PRO A 515 23.43 -11.86 41.60
N PRO A 516 23.51 -11.43 40.33
CA PRO A 516 24.28 -12.15 39.32
C PRO A 516 25.78 -12.10 39.61
N LEU A 517 26.45 -13.26 39.53
CA LEU A 517 27.91 -13.34 39.57
C LEU A 517 28.51 -12.87 38.23
N PRO A 518 29.67 -12.19 38.23
CA PRO A 518 30.33 -11.76 37.00
C PRO A 518 30.93 -12.96 36.27
N VAL A 519 30.50 -13.18 35.02
CA VAL A 519 31.12 -14.18 34.14
C VAL A 519 32.39 -13.59 33.53
N THR A 520 33.56 -14.02 34.02
CA THR A 520 34.86 -13.76 33.40
C THR A 520 35.57 -15.06 33.09
N SER A 521 35.54 -15.48 31.83
CA SER A 521 36.35 -16.60 31.33
C SER A 521 36.55 -16.50 29.81
N SER A 522 37.64 -15.85 29.41
CA SER A 522 38.20 -16.04 28.07
C SER A 522 38.79 -17.46 27.97
N PRO A 523 38.50 -18.23 26.91
CA PRO A 523 39.31 -19.41 26.58
C PRO A 523 40.61 -18.95 25.91
N ALA A 524 41.74 -19.34 26.49
CA ALA A 524 43.04 -19.19 25.83
C ALA A 524 43.13 -20.10 24.59
N GLY A 525 43.89 -19.68 23.59
CA GLY A 525 44.05 -20.44 22.35
C GLY A 525 44.77 -21.77 22.56
N THR A 526 44.18 -22.86 22.04
CA THR A 526 44.85 -24.14 21.87
C THR A 526 45.60 -24.16 20.53
N ALA A 527 46.90 -24.43 20.58
CA ALA A 527 47.74 -24.58 19.40
C ALA A 527 47.35 -25.85 18.61
N GLN A 528 47.25 -25.72 17.29
CA GLN A 528 47.01 -26.83 16.38
C GLN A 528 48.38 -27.39 15.90
N PRO A 529 48.67 -28.70 16.08
CA PRO A 529 49.94 -29.27 15.65
C PRO A 529 49.99 -29.45 14.12
N SER A 530 51.14 -29.16 13.53
CA SER A 530 51.37 -29.26 12.08
C SER A 530 51.43 -30.73 11.61
N ALA A 531 50.68 -31.06 10.57
CA ALA A 531 50.83 -32.32 9.84
C ALA A 531 51.92 -32.18 8.74
N PRO A 532 52.84 -33.15 8.57
CA PRO A 532 53.90 -33.07 7.58
C PRO A 532 53.52 -33.68 6.23
N GLY A 533 53.94 -33.03 5.15
CA GLY A 533 54.31 -33.68 3.88
C GLY A 533 53.18 -34.09 2.91
N GLN A 534 52.84 -33.19 1.98
CA GLN A 534 52.39 -33.58 0.64
C GLN A 534 53.14 -32.78 -0.42
N SER A 535 53.77 -33.48 -1.36
CA SER A 535 54.52 -32.88 -2.47
C SER A 535 53.59 -32.44 -3.60
N PRO A 536 53.81 -31.28 -4.25
CA PRO A 536 53.00 -30.87 -5.39
C PRO A 536 53.37 -31.67 -6.68
N PRO A 537 52.40 -31.97 -7.55
CA PRO A 537 52.67 -32.58 -8.86
C PRO A 537 53.28 -31.56 -9.84
N PRO A 538 54.17 -31.98 -10.76
CA PRO A 538 54.80 -31.09 -11.71
C PRO A 538 53.97 -30.87 -12.97
N GLY A 539 53.90 -29.61 -13.43
CA GLY A 539 53.69 -29.27 -14.84
C GLY A 539 52.36 -28.65 -15.22
N GLN A 540 52.33 -27.31 -15.31
CA GLN A 540 51.65 -26.59 -16.40
C GLN A 540 52.35 -25.24 -16.66
N PRO A 541 52.31 -24.70 -17.89
CA PRO A 541 53.27 -23.69 -18.34
C PRO A 541 52.90 -22.25 -17.97
N THR A 542 53.92 -21.41 -17.84
CA THR A 542 53.82 -19.97 -17.60
C THR A 542 53.23 -19.23 -18.80
N ALA A 543 52.04 -18.65 -18.64
CA ALA A 543 51.48 -17.68 -19.59
C ALA A 543 51.69 -16.24 -19.06
N SER A 544 52.66 -15.55 -19.65
CA SER A 544 52.96 -14.13 -19.39
C SER A 544 51.97 -13.20 -20.10
N GLY A 545 51.48 -12.16 -19.41
CA GLY A 545 50.85 -11.00 -20.05
C GLY A 545 49.65 -10.42 -19.32
N ARG A 546 49.86 -9.39 -18.50
CA ARG A 546 48.79 -8.52 -17.98
C ARG A 546 49.20 -7.05 -18.09
N PRO A 547 48.59 -6.24 -18.98
CA PRO A 547 48.88 -4.82 -19.06
C PRO A 547 48.26 -4.05 -17.90
N SER A 548 48.93 -2.98 -17.48
CA SER A 548 48.55 -2.12 -16.35
C SER A 548 47.29 -1.29 -16.63
N ALA A 549 46.41 -1.17 -15.63
CA ALA A 549 45.33 -0.17 -15.61
C ALA A 549 45.65 0.90 -14.54
N PRO A 550 45.49 2.20 -14.83
CA PRO A 550 45.85 3.28 -13.90
C PRO A 550 44.67 3.71 -13.00
N GLY A 551 45.00 4.19 -11.81
CA GLY A 551 44.17 5.14 -11.05
C GLY A 551 43.13 4.56 -10.10
N GLN A 552 43.55 4.28 -8.85
CA GLN A 552 42.66 4.41 -7.69
C GLN A 552 43.14 5.58 -6.80
N PRO A 553 42.24 6.44 -6.30
CA PRO A 553 42.62 7.51 -5.38
C PRO A 553 42.94 6.95 -3.99
N VAL A 554 44.07 7.37 -3.44
CA VAL A 554 44.50 7.02 -2.08
C VAL A 554 43.61 7.71 -1.06
N LEU A 555 42.85 6.93 -0.28
CA LEU A 555 42.18 7.43 0.91
C LEU A 555 43.20 7.65 2.03
N VAL A 556 43.50 8.91 2.32
CA VAL A 556 44.33 9.28 3.48
C VAL A 556 43.51 9.08 4.76
N ALA A 557 43.98 8.17 5.62
CA ALA A 557 43.40 7.96 6.94
C ALA A 557 43.48 9.24 7.78
N ARG A 558 42.37 9.62 8.42
CA ARG A 558 42.29 10.83 9.24
C ARG A 558 42.47 10.47 10.72
N ASP A 559 43.42 11.15 11.35
CA ASP A 559 43.89 10.88 12.72
C ASP A 559 42.82 11.17 13.79
N PRO A 560 42.43 10.21 14.66
CA PRO A 560 41.41 10.40 15.68
C PRO A 560 41.99 11.06 16.95
N GLY A 561 42.48 12.30 16.82
CA GLY A 561 43.36 12.91 17.84
C GLY A 561 43.19 14.41 18.13
N ALA A 562 42.09 15.07 17.74
CA ALA A 562 41.92 16.51 17.95
C ALA A 562 40.59 16.87 18.65
N ARG A 563 40.69 17.36 19.91
CA ARG A 563 39.56 18.03 20.60
C ARG A 563 39.42 19.47 20.07
N PRO A 564 38.23 19.91 19.63
CA PRO A 564 37.98 21.33 19.39
C PRO A 564 37.99 22.10 20.71
N LYS A 565 38.56 23.31 20.71
CA LYS A 565 38.43 24.27 21.81
C LYS A 565 37.05 24.93 21.76
N ASP A 566 36.57 25.33 22.93
CA ASP A 566 35.37 26.15 23.09
C ASP A 566 35.44 27.41 22.21
N THR A 567 34.36 27.70 21.50
CA THR A 567 34.16 28.97 20.78
C THR A 567 32.76 29.47 21.08
N GLU A 568 32.60 30.79 21.19
CA GLU A 568 31.51 31.40 21.92
C GLU A 568 30.11 31.20 21.32
N ARG A 569 29.14 31.17 22.23
CA ARG A 569 27.71 31.04 21.98
C ARG A 569 27.14 32.41 21.59
N ALA A 570 26.81 32.59 20.33
CA ALA A 570 25.96 33.70 19.89
C ALA A 570 24.49 33.32 20.13
N ASP A 571 23.76 34.17 20.83
CA ASP A 571 22.32 34.01 21.05
C ASP A 571 21.53 34.49 19.82
N ASP A 572 20.81 33.58 19.17
CA ASP A 572 19.77 33.90 18.19
C ASP A 572 18.39 33.57 18.77
N SER A 573 17.70 34.60 19.25
CA SER A 573 16.34 34.51 19.77
C SER A 573 15.33 34.40 18.62
N ILE A 574 14.64 33.25 18.50
CA ILE A 574 13.56 33.06 17.53
C ILE A 574 12.32 33.85 17.96
N THR A 575 12.12 35.02 17.35
CA THR A 575 10.88 35.80 17.48
C THR A 575 9.79 35.21 16.61
N ALA A 576 8.81 34.54 17.23
CA ALA A 576 7.63 34.04 16.53
C ALA A 576 6.69 35.20 16.16
N GLY A 577 6.58 35.53 14.87
CA GLY A 577 5.71 36.63 14.41
C GLY A 577 5.66 36.93 12.90
N GLY A 578 6.24 36.08 12.04
CA GLY A 578 6.24 36.30 10.59
C GLY A 578 5.11 35.56 9.88
N SER A 579 4.17 36.27 9.28
CA SER A 579 3.19 35.69 8.35
C SER A 579 3.89 35.24 7.06
N THR A 580 4.03 33.93 6.87
CA THR A 580 4.69 33.37 5.68
C THR A 580 3.87 33.67 4.43
N VAL A 581 4.36 34.57 3.57
CA VAL A 581 3.76 34.86 2.26
C VAL A 581 3.69 33.58 1.45
N GLN A 582 2.48 33.17 1.06
CA GLN A 582 2.26 31.95 0.28
C GLN A 582 2.90 32.10 -1.11
N LYS A 583 4.04 31.45 -1.35
CA LYS A 583 4.71 31.44 -2.65
C LYS A 583 3.97 30.54 -3.65
N TYR A 584 4.03 30.89 -4.93
CA TYR A 584 3.47 30.15 -6.06
C TYR A 584 4.56 29.95 -7.12
N CYS A 585 4.48 28.85 -7.88
CA CYS A 585 5.41 28.60 -8.97
C CYS A 585 5.15 29.53 -10.15
N THR A 586 6.17 30.29 -10.57
CA THR A 586 6.10 31.21 -11.72
C THR A 586 5.83 30.49 -13.05
N ALA A 587 6.24 29.23 -13.20
CA ALA A 587 6.06 28.45 -14.42
C ALA A 587 4.68 27.77 -14.58
N CYS A 588 3.97 27.47 -13.49
CA CYS A 588 2.70 26.71 -13.56
C CYS A 588 1.60 27.15 -12.58
N GLY A 589 1.80 28.24 -11.81
CA GLY A 589 0.81 28.80 -10.88
C GLY A 589 0.51 27.98 -9.61
N MET A 590 1.09 26.78 -9.45
CA MET A 590 0.81 25.91 -8.30
C MET A 590 1.47 26.43 -7.01
N ARG A 591 0.79 26.26 -5.86
CA ARG A 591 1.30 26.66 -4.55
C ARG A 591 2.60 25.93 -4.19
N LEU A 592 3.56 26.66 -3.63
CA LEU A 592 4.79 26.13 -3.06
C LEU A 592 4.63 25.97 -1.55
N GLY A 593 5.18 24.87 -1.00
CA GLY A 593 5.33 24.71 0.44
C GLY A 593 6.41 25.67 1.00
N PRO A 594 6.35 26.09 2.27
CA PRO A 594 7.24 27.12 2.82
C PRO A 594 8.76 26.86 2.69
N ALA A 595 9.16 25.60 2.55
CA ALA A 595 10.57 25.18 2.40
C ALA A 595 10.93 24.66 0.98
N HIS A 596 10.01 24.73 0.00
CA HIS A 596 10.22 24.12 -1.32
C HIS A 596 11.04 25.03 -2.25
N ARG A 597 12.29 24.65 -2.52
CA ARG A 597 13.15 25.28 -3.55
C ARG A 597 12.76 24.93 -4.99
N PHE A 598 11.88 23.96 -5.19
CA PHE A 598 11.38 23.54 -6.51
C PHE A 598 9.88 23.27 -6.43
N CYS A 599 9.15 23.57 -7.50
CA CYS A 599 7.74 23.22 -7.61
C CYS A 599 7.56 21.70 -7.73
N GLY A 600 6.89 21.09 -6.75
CA GLY A 600 6.61 19.65 -6.76
C GLY A 600 5.74 19.18 -7.94
N TYR A 601 5.03 20.10 -8.61
CA TYR A 601 4.17 19.78 -9.75
C TYR A 601 4.91 19.75 -11.10
N CYS A 602 5.79 20.73 -11.37
CA CYS A 602 6.44 20.89 -12.68
C CYS A 602 7.98 20.78 -12.65
N GLY A 603 8.59 20.75 -11.46
CA GLY A 603 10.04 20.69 -11.25
C GLY A 603 10.79 22.02 -11.40
N HIS A 604 10.11 23.11 -11.76
CA HIS A 604 10.76 24.42 -11.94
C HIS A 604 11.31 24.95 -10.60
N PRO A 605 12.52 25.54 -10.56
CA PRO A 605 13.02 26.20 -9.35
C PRO A 605 12.06 27.30 -8.89
N ALA A 606 11.91 27.42 -7.58
CA ALA A 606 11.31 28.59 -6.96
C ALA A 606 12.34 29.72 -7.02
N GLU A 607 12.14 30.66 -7.94
CA GLU A 607 12.92 31.89 -8.01
C GLU A 607 12.84 32.63 -6.66
N ALA A 608 13.97 33.18 -6.23
CA ALA A 608 14.22 33.56 -4.83
C ALA A 608 13.35 34.74 -4.34
#